data_AF-A0A931QL98-F1
#
_entry.id   AF-A0A931QL98-F1
#
_cell.length_a   1.000
_cell.length_b   1.000
_cell.length_c   1.000
_cell.angle_alpha   90.00
_cell.angle_beta   90.00
_cell.angle_gamma   90.00
#
_symmetry.space_group_name_H-M   'P 1'
#
loop_
_entity.id
_entity.type
_entity.pdbx_description
1 polymer ?
#
loop_
_entity_poly.entity_id
_entity_poly.type
_entity_poly.pdbx_seq_one_letter_code
_entity_poly.pdbx_strand_id
1 'polypeptide(L)'
;MSVELSFLGIPRNLTTAVLALAIGIGVALVLGAAMRTLFGRALSPIVRWTIDALLIFVAIETFLYFGGPALPAGIYNYVSFLAWTLFFAAVFRFLLRMIMGFLAKRGSAAAVNPLIRHILYVLLLALVVTILLREILDVHVTSSVATAAVLTAVIGLALQSTLSNVIAGLTIQTDRLFKPGDWVALGEHKGIV
;
A
#
# COMPACT_ATOMS: atom_id res chain seq x y z
N MET A 1 9.78 -3.82 48.45
CA MET A 1 10.78 -4.88 48.23
C MET A 1 11.25 -4.73 46.79
N SER A 2 12.27 -3.90 46.58
CA SER A 2 12.74 -3.43 45.26
C SER A 2 14.26 -3.56 45.21
N VAL A 3 14.71 -4.80 45.18
CA VAL A 3 16.13 -5.15 45.16
C VAL A 3 16.38 -5.96 43.90
N GLU A 4 17.52 -5.71 43.28
CA GLU A 4 18.08 -6.38 42.10
C GLU A 4 17.62 -5.82 40.75
N LEU A 5 18.40 -4.88 40.22
CA LEU A 5 18.75 -4.71 38.79
C LEU A 5 19.76 -3.56 38.61
N SER A 6 20.01 -2.75 39.65
CA SER A 6 21.03 -1.67 39.65
C SER A 6 22.48 -2.17 39.59
N PHE A 7 22.75 -3.45 39.88
CA PHE A 7 24.10 -4.03 39.88
C PHE A 7 24.71 -4.17 38.47
N LEU A 8 23.90 -4.12 37.41
CA LEU A 8 24.36 -4.27 36.02
C LEU A 8 24.66 -2.94 35.31
N GLY A 9 24.48 -1.78 35.98
CA GLY A 9 24.66 -0.46 35.36
C GLY A 9 23.67 -0.16 34.23
N ILE A 10 22.65 -1.02 34.06
CA ILE A 10 21.63 -0.89 33.02
C ILE A 10 20.62 0.17 33.47
N PRO A 11 20.37 1.22 32.69
CA PRO A 11 19.44 2.26 33.07
C PRO A 11 18.01 1.68 33.15
N ARG A 12 17.23 2.12 34.13
CA ARG A 12 15.93 1.54 34.52
C ARG A 12 14.92 1.48 33.36
N ASN A 13 15.02 2.42 32.43
CA ASN A 13 14.26 2.48 31.18
C ASN A 13 14.52 1.28 30.24
N LEU A 14 15.72 0.72 30.21
CA LEU A 14 16.06 -0.42 29.36
C LEU A 14 15.43 -1.71 29.88
N THR A 15 15.38 -1.89 31.20
CA THR A 15 14.70 -3.06 31.80
C THR A 15 13.19 -3.05 31.58
N THR A 16 12.55 -1.88 31.68
CA THR A 16 11.12 -1.73 31.37
C THR A 16 10.83 -1.88 29.88
N ALA A 17 11.73 -1.42 29.01
CA ALA A 17 11.65 -1.61 27.56
C ALA A 17 11.67 -3.09 27.16
N VAL A 18 12.61 -3.86 27.72
CA VAL A 18 12.77 -5.30 27.43
C VAL A 18 11.55 -6.09 27.94
N LEU A 19 11.04 -5.76 29.13
CA LEU A 19 9.82 -6.38 29.65
C LEU A 19 8.59 -6.05 28.80
N ALA A 20 8.44 -4.80 28.37
CA ALA A 20 7.35 -4.40 27.48
C ALA A 20 7.42 -5.08 26.10
N LEU A 21 8.62 -5.24 25.54
CA LEU A 21 8.83 -5.98 24.28
C LEU A 21 8.43 -7.45 24.44
N ALA A 22 8.90 -8.11 25.51
CA ALA A 22 8.60 -9.51 25.78
C ALA A 22 7.09 -9.73 25.98
N ILE A 23 6.41 -8.82 26.69
CA ILE A 23 4.96 -8.87 26.88
C ILE A 23 4.23 -8.60 25.56
N GLY A 24 4.61 -7.58 24.79
CA GLY A 24 3.96 -7.24 23.52
C GLY A 24 4.06 -8.36 22.48
N ILE A 25 5.26 -8.93 22.32
CA ILE A 25 5.49 -10.09 21.44
C ILE A 25 4.73 -11.30 21.96
N GLY A 26 4.78 -11.57 23.27
CA GLY A 26 4.03 -12.66 23.90
C GLY A 26 2.53 -12.56 23.65
N VAL A 27 1.94 -11.39 23.85
CA VAL A 27 0.51 -11.13 23.62
C VAL A 27 0.16 -11.27 22.14
N ALA A 28 0.95 -10.72 21.22
CA ALA A 28 0.70 -10.86 19.78
C ALA A 28 0.78 -12.31 19.30
N LEU A 29 1.75 -13.07 19.78
CA LEU A 29 1.89 -14.49 19.46
C LEU A 29 0.74 -15.32 20.04
N VAL A 30 0.37 -15.08 21.30
CA VAL A 30 -0.73 -15.79 21.97
C VAL A 30 -2.06 -15.48 21.31
N LEU A 31 -2.36 -14.20 21.05
CA LEU A 31 -3.60 -13.80 20.37
C LEU A 31 -3.64 -14.30 18.92
N GLY A 32 -2.53 -14.26 18.19
CA GLY A 32 -2.43 -14.80 16.84
C GLY A 32 -2.62 -16.32 16.80
N ALA A 33 -1.99 -17.05 17.72
CA ALA A 33 -2.14 -18.50 17.86
C ALA A 33 -3.55 -18.90 18.31
N ALA A 34 -4.13 -18.19 19.28
CA ALA A 34 -5.51 -18.38 19.73
C ALA A 34 -6.50 -18.12 18.58
N MET A 35 -6.30 -17.04 17.81
CA MET A 35 -7.13 -16.73 16.64
C MET A 35 -7.05 -17.84 15.57
N ARG A 36 -5.84 -18.36 15.31
CA ARG A 36 -5.63 -19.44 14.32
C ARG A 36 -6.22 -20.78 14.77
N THR A 37 -6.17 -21.08 16.06
CA THR A 37 -6.72 -22.33 16.60
C THR A 37 -8.25 -22.29 16.73
N LEU A 38 -8.81 -21.16 17.18
CA LEU A 38 -10.25 -20.99 17.37
C LEU A 38 -11.00 -20.73 16.06
N PHE A 39 -10.44 -19.93 15.15
CA PHE A 39 -11.14 -19.45 13.94
C PHE A 39 -10.46 -19.88 12.64
N GLY A 40 -9.47 -20.77 12.70
CA GLY A 40 -8.62 -21.14 11.55
C GLY A 40 -9.35 -21.69 10.33
N ARG A 41 -10.55 -22.26 10.50
CA ARG A 41 -11.40 -22.74 9.40
C ARG A 41 -12.47 -21.72 8.95
N ALA A 42 -12.80 -20.74 9.79
CA ALA A 42 -13.86 -19.78 9.54
C ALA A 42 -13.37 -18.51 8.83
N LEU A 43 -12.11 -18.11 9.05
CA LEU A 43 -11.56 -16.88 8.48
C LEU A 43 -10.91 -17.12 7.12
N SER A 44 -11.26 -16.29 6.14
CA SER A 44 -10.55 -16.30 4.86
C SER A 44 -9.07 -15.94 5.05
N PRO A 45 -8.14 -16.47 4.22
CA PRO A 45 -6.70 -16.26 4.39
C PRO A 45 -6.32 -14.79 4.54
N ILE A 46 -6.95 -13.89 3.79
CA ILE A 46 -6.65 -12.46 3.84
C ILE A 46 -7.02 -11.82 5.18
N VAL A 47 -8.13 -12.24 5.80
CA VAL A 47 -8.58 -11.71 7.09
C VAL A 47 -7.56 -12.08 8.15
N ARG A 48 -7.06 -13.32 8.11
CA ARG A 48 -5.98 -13.78 8.99
C ARG A 48 -4.71 -12.95 8.82
N TRP A 49 -4.25 -12.73 7.59
CA TRP A 49 -3.08 -11.88 7.32
C TRP A 49 -3.26 -10.44 7.82
N THR A 50 -4.46 -9.87 7.70
CA THR A 50 -4.76 -8.54 8.24
C THR A 50 -4.69 -8.53 9.77
N ILE A 51 -5.30 -9.51 10.44
CA ILE A 51 -5.25 -9.61 11.90
C ILE A 51 -3.81 -9.79 12.39
N ASP A 52 -3.05 -10.69 11.78
CA ASP A 52 -1.65 -10.91 12.14
C ASP A 52 -0.83 -9.60 11.98
N ALA A 53 -1.06 -8.84 10.91
CA ALA A 53 -0.41 -7.54 10.71
C ALA A 53 -0.82 -6.49 11.77
N LEU A 54 -2.10 -6.47 12.17
CA LEU A 54 -2.59 -5.58 13.23
C LEU A 54 -1.99 -5.94 14.60
N LEU A 55 -1.88 -7.23 14.91
CA LEU A 55 -1.25 -7.70 16.14
C LEU A 55 0.24 -7.34 16.18
N ILE A 56 0.95 -7.51 15.06
CA ILE A 56 2.35 -7.10 14.92
C ILE A 56 2.47 -5.59 15.11
N PHE A 57 1.61 -4.79 14.47
CA PHE A 57 1.59 -3.34 14.64
C PHE A 57 1.41 -2.93 16.11
N VAL A 58 0.41 -3.49 16.80
CA VAL A 58 0.16 -3.21 18.22
C VAL A 58 1.36 -3.61 19.08
N ALA A 59 2.00 -4.75 18.82
CA ALA A 59 3.19 -5.17 19.55
C ALA A 59 4.36 -4.20 19.35
N ILE A 60 4.59 -3.75 18.11
CA ILE A 60 5.66 -2.79 17.80
C ILE A 60 5.38 -1.45 18.48
N GLU A 61 4.18 -0.88 18.34
CA GLU A 61 3.84 0.41 18.95
C GLU A 61 3.85 0.34 20.48
N THR A 62 3.44 -0.78 21.07
CA THR A 62 3.58 -1.01 22.52
C THR A 62 5.06 -1.00 22.93
N PHE A 63 5.92 -1.69 22.19
CA PHE A 63 7.36 -1.65 22.42
C PHE A 63 7.93 -0.25 22.27
N LEU A 64 7.56 0.48 21.22
CA LEU A 64 8.02 1.85 20.99
C LEU A 64 7.53 2.81 22.07
N TYR A 65 6.31 2.64 22.59
CA TYR A 65 5.79 3.47 23.67
C TYR A 65 6.60 3.32 24.97
N PHE A 66 6.92 2.07 25.35
CA PHE A 66 7.63 1.80 26.62
C PHE A 66 9.16 1.83 26.49
N GLY A 67 9.69 1.41 25.35
CA GLY A 67 11.12 1.25 25.08
C GLY A 67 11.71 2.28 24.12
N GLY A 68 10.87 3.00 23.38
CA GLY A 68 11.30 4.06 22.46
C GLY A 68 12.18 5.14 23.08
N PRO A 69 11.94 5.60 24.33
CA PRO A 69 12.82 6.58 24.96
C PRO A 69 14.27 6.12 25.15
N ALA A 70 14.55 4.81 25.11
CA ALA A 70 15.90 4.26 25.16
C ALA A 70 16.54 4.10 23.77
N LEU A 71 15.76 4.25 22.69
CA LEU A 71 16.24 4.13 21.33
C LEU A 71 16.78 5.49 20.81
N PRO A 72 17.82 5.47 19.97
CA PRO A 72 18.16 6.64 19.15
C PRO A 72 16.95 7.08 18.31
N ALA A 73 16.71 8.39 18.25
CA ALA A 73 15.56 8.97 17.54
C ALA A 73 15.42 8.47 16.09
N GLY A 74 16.54 8.31 15.37
CA GLY A 74 16.53 7.75 14.01
C GLY A 74 15.93 6.34 13.97
N ILE A 75 16.36 5.44 14.88
CA ILE A 75 15.86 4.06 14.94
C ILE A 75 14.36 4.05 15.29
N TYR A 76 13.94 4.86 16.28
CA TYR A 76 12.54 5.00 16.63
C TYR A 76 11.69 5.42 15.42
N ASN A 77 12.12 6.46 14.69
CA ASN A 77 11.39 6.99 13.54
C ASN A 77 11.30 5.95 12.39
N TYR A 78 12.38 5.25 12.08
CA TYR A 78 12.35 4.21 11.02
C TYR A 78 11.45 3.02 11.39
N VAL A 79 11.49 2.56 12.65
CA VAL A 79 10.64 1.45 13.11
C VAL A 79 9.17 1.88 13.12
N SER A 80 8.87 3.09 13.60
CA SER A 80 7.50 3.63 13.58
C SER A 80 7.00 3.79 12.14
N PHE A 81 7.81 4.38 11.25
CA PHE A 81 7.48 4.51 9.83
C PHE A 81 7.12 3.16 9.18
N LEU A 82 7.93 2.13 9.42
CA LEU A 82 7.68 0.79 8.88
C LEU A 82 6.41 0.17 9.46
N ALA A 83 6.19 0.32 10.77
CA ALA A 83 4.99 -0.20 11.45
C ALA A 83 3.71 0.43 10.89
N TRP A 84 3.65 1.75 10.79
CA TRP A 84 2.52 2.48 10.21
C TRP A 84 2.31 2.13 8.73
N THR A 85 3.38 1.98 7.96
CA THR A 85 3.28 1.56 6.55
C THR A 85 2.65 0.16 6.42
N LEU A 86 3.08 -0.79 7.25
CA LEU A 86 2.52 -2.14 7.27
C LEU A 86 1.05 -2.16 7.71
N PHE A 87 0.71 -1.34 8.72
CA PHE A 87 -0.66 -1.16 9.19
C PHE A 87 -1.57 -0.69 8.06
N PHE A 88 -1.24 0.42 7.40
CA PHE A 88 -2.06 0.94 6.31
C PHE A 88 -2.13 -0.01 5.11
N ALA A 89 -1.03 -0.68 4.77
CA ALA A 89 -1.02 -1.70 3.72
C ALA A 89 -2.01 -2.84 4.03
N ALA A 90 -2.04 -3.34 5.26
CA ALA A 90 -2.95 -4.39 5.68
C ALA A 90 -4.42 -3.92 5.67
N VAL A 91 -4.67 -2.71 6.18
CA VAL A 91 -6.00 -2.09 6.23
C VAL A 91 -6.53 -1.84 4.82
N PHE A 92 -5.75 -1.24 3.92
CA PHE A 92 -6.18 -0.99 2.55
C PHE A 92 -6.45 -2.25 1.76
N ARG A 93 -5.62 -3.30 1.90
CA ARG A 93 -5.90 -4.61 1.29
C ARG A 93 -7.23 -5.17 1.76
N PHE A 94 -7.50 -5.10 3.06
CA PHE A 94 -8.74 -5.58 3.64
C PHE A 94 -9.96 -4.78 3.16
N LEU A 95 -9.91 -3.45 3.25
CA LEU A 95 -10.98 -2.56 2.84
C LEU A 95 -11.30 -2.68 1.36
N LEU A 96 -10.28 -2.66 0.48
CA LEU A 96 -10.49 -2.80 -0.96
C LEU A 96 -11.13 -4.15 -1.30
N ARG A 97 -10.75 -5.23 -0.61
CA ARG A 97 -11.41 -6.52 -0.83
C ARG A 97 -12.86 -6.51 -0.35
N MET A 98 -13.15 -5.89 0.77
CA MET A 98 -14.51 -5.79 1.31
C MET A 98 -15.40 -4.96 0.37
N ILE A 99 -14.91 -3.79 -0.04
CA ILE A 99 -15.61 -2.86 -0.96
C ILE A 99 -15.84 -3.53 -2.32
N MET A 100 -14.79 -4.11 -2.93
CA MET A 100 -14.93 -4.78 -4.23
C MET A 100 -15.81 -6.03 -4.12
N GLY A 101 -15.71 -6.80 -3.03
CA GLY A 101 -16.60 -7.94 -2.80
C GLY A 101 -18.08 -7.51 -2.68
N PHE A 102 -18.34 -6.38 -2.04
CA PHE A 102 -19.68 -5.80 -1.94
C PHE A 102 -20.18 -5.27 -3.29
N LEU A 103 -19.33 -4.56 -4.04
CA LEU A 103 -19.68 -4.03 -5.36
C LEU A 103 -19.89 -5.13 -6.40
N ALA A 104 -19.13 -6.23 -6.33
CA ALA A 104 -19.29 -7.39 -7.20
C ALA A 104 -20.66 -8.06 -6.99
N LYS A 105 -21.12 -8.16 -5.74
CA LYS A 105 -22.47 -8.66 -5.42
C LYS A 105 -23.59 -7.77 -5.99
N ARG A 106 -23.30 -6.49 -6.26
CA ARG A 106 -24.21 -5.54 -6.91
C ARG A 106 -24.07 -5.49 -8.43
N GLY A 107 -23.30 -6.40 -9.04
CA GLY A 107 -23.14 -6.47 -10.50
C GLY A 107 -22.19 -5.43 -11.09
N SER A 108 -21.35 -4.76 -10.28
CA SER A 108 -20.39 -3.77 -10.81
C SER A 108 -19.25 -4.45 -11.56
N ALA A 109 -19.13 -4.17 -12.87
CA ALA A 109 -18.03 -4.66 -13.70
C ALA A 109 -16.66 -4.19 -13.20
N ALA A 110 -16.58 -2.98 -12.63
CA ALA A 110 -15.35 -2.45 -12.06
C ALA A 110 -14.85 -3.27 -10.86
N ALA A 111 -15.76 -3.90 -10.12
CA ALA A 111 -15.42 -4.70 -8.94
C ALA A 111 -14.79 -6.06 -9.27
N VAL A 112 -15.05 -6.56 -10.49
CA VAL A 112 -14.50 -7.83 -10.98
C VAL A 112 -13.12 -7.61 -11.62
N ASN A 113 -12.79 -6.37 -12.01
CA ASN A 113 -11.53 -6.07 -12.67
C ASN A 113 -10.36 -6.01 -11.65
N PRO A 114 -9.41 -6.96 -11.69
CA PRO A 114 -8.29 -6.99 -10.76
C PRO A 114 -7.35 -5.80 -10.94
N LEU A 115 -7.30 -5.18 -12.13
CA LEU A 115 -6.45 -4.03 -12.42
C LEU A 115 -6.87 -2.81 -11.60
N ILE A 116 -8.17 -2.51 -11.57
CA ILE A 116 -8.72 -1.35 -10.84
C ILE A 116 -8.37 -1.47 -9.35
N ARG A 117 -8.54 -2.67 -8.77
CA ARG A 117 -8.17 -2.93 -7.38
C ARG A 117 -6.69 -2.68 -7.11
N HIS A 118 -5.79 -3.12 -8.00
CA HIS A 118 -4.36 -2.91 -7.83
C HIS A 118 -3.97 -1.44 -7.98
N ILE A 119 -4.52 -0.73 -8.97
CA ILE A 119 -4.27 0.70 -9.15
C ILE A 119 -4.70 1.48 -7.91
N LEU A 120 -5.92 1.25 -7.42
CA LEU A 120 -6.41 1.91 -6.19
C LEU A 120 -5.54 1.59 -4.98
N TYR A 121 -5.12 0.33 -4.82
CA TYR A 121 -4.22 -0.07 -3.73
C TYR A 121 -2.88 0.68 -3.79
N VAL A 122 -2.25 0.73 -4.97
CA VAL A 122 -0.97 1.42 -5.16
C VAL A 122 -1.10 2.91 -4.91
N LEU A 123 -2.17 3.55 -5.41
CA LEU A 123 -2.41 4.97 -5.20
C LEU A 123 -2.63 5.33 -3.73
N LEU A 124 -3.48 4.56 -3.03
CA LEU A 124 -3.72 4.78 -1.60
C LEU A 124 -2.46 4.58 -0.76
N LEU A 125 -1.69 3.53 -1.06
CA LEU A 125 -0.45 3.25 -0.35
C LEU A 125 0.61 4.32 -0.62
N ALA A 126 0.77 4.76 -1.88
CA ALA A 126 1.70 5.82 -2.24
C ALA A 126 1.36 7.13 -1.54
N LEU A 127 0.07 7.49 -1.47
CA LEU A 127 -0.39 8.68 -0.74
C LEU A 127 -0.01 8.61 0.74
N VAL A 128 -0.32 7.51 1.42
CA VAL A 128 0.00 7.34 2.83
C VAL A 128 1.50 7.36 3.07
N VAL A 129 2.28 6.61 2.28
CA VAL A 129 3.74 6.59 2.43
C VAL A 129 4.35 7.98 2.27
N THR A 130 3.84 8.78 1.32
CA THR A 130 4.26 10.17 1.13
C THR A 130 3.99 11.02 2.37
N ILE A 131 2.82 10.86 2.98
CA ILE A 131 2.46 11.55 4.23
C ILE A 131 3.38 11.08 5.38
N LEU A 132 3.57 9.77 5.55
CA LEU A 132 4.41 9.21 6.62
C LEU A 132 5.88 9.61 6.47
N LEU A 133 6.40 9.71 5.24
CA LEU A 133 7.76 10.20 4.98
C LEU A 133 7.96 11.62 5.53
N ARG A 134 6.96 12.48 5.33
CA ARG A 134 6.97 13.84 5.86
C ARG A 134 6.79 13.87 7.37
N GLU A 135 5.78 13.20 7.91
CA GLU A 135 5.41 13.34 9.32
C GLU A 135 6.36 12.60 10.27
N ILE A 136 6.95 11.47 9.86
CA ILE A 136 7.78 10.63 10.74
C ILE A 136 9.28 10.81 10.47
N LEU A 137 9.66 10.92 9.20
CA LEU A 137 11.07 11.00 8.80
C LEU A 137 11.51 12.44 8.46
N ASP A 138 10.62 13.42 8.54
CA ASP A 138 10.83 14.83 8.16
C ASP A 138 11.36 15.00 6.72
N VAL A 139 11.08 14.01 5.86
CA VAL A 139 11.52 14.01 4.47
C VAL A 139 10.52 14.81 3.64
N HIS A 140 10.99 15.95 3.12
CA HIS A 140 10.23 16.82 2.26
C HIS A 140 10.18 16.26 0.83
N VAL A 141 9.26 15.33 0.58
CA VAL A 141 9.05 14.66 -0.72
C VAL A 141 8.44 15.55 -1.81
N THR A 142 8.04 16.78 -1.50
CA THR A 142 7.38 17.70 -2.43
C THR A 142 8.22 17.96 -3.69
N SER A 143 9.54 18.15 -3.55
CA SER A 143 10.42 18.42 -4.69
C SER A 143 10.56 17.20 -5.61
N SER A 144 10.73 16.00 -5.03
CA SER A 144 10.83 14.74 -5.79
C SER A 144 9.53 14.35 -6.47
N VAL A 145 8.38 14.57 -5.82
CA VAL A 145 7.07 14.31 -6.42
C VAL A 145 6.79 15.32 -7.54
N ALA A 146 7.15 16.60 -7.35
CA ALA A 146 7.00 17.61 -8.39
C ALA A 146 7.81 17.27 -9.64
N THR A 147 9.08 16.86 -9.51
CA THR A 147 9.90 16.48 -10.66
C THR A 147 9.38 15.21 -11.34
N ALA A 148 8.94 14.20 -10.58
CA ALA A 148 8.30 13.01 -11.15
C ALA A 148 6.99 13.33 -11.88
N ALA A 149 6.18 14.26 -11.37
CA ALA A 149 4.96 14.72 -12.01
C ALA A 149 5.24 15.45 -13.32
N VAL A 150 6.23 16.36 -13.33
CA VAL A 150 6.68 17.05 -14.55
C VAL A 150 7.20 16.06 -15.58
N LEU A 151 8.06 15.10 -15.19
CA LEU A 151 8.57 14.06 -16.09
C LEU A 151 7.44 13.23 -16.68
N THR A 152 6.48 12.80 -15.86
CA THR A 152 5.30 12.05 -16.30
C THR A 152 4.47 12.87 -17.29
N ALA A 153 4.27 14.16 -17.03
CA ALA A 153 3.56 15.07 -17.92
C ALA A 153 4.29 15.23 -19.26
N VAL A 154 5.61 15.44 -19.24
CA VAL A 154 6.44 15.56 -20.46
C VAL A 154 6.37 14.28 -21.29
N ILE A 155 6.49 13.11 -20.67
CA ILE A 155 6.35 11.81 -21.35
C ILE A 155 4.94 11.66 -21.94
N GLY A 156 3.89 12.00 -21.19
CA GLY A 156 2.51 11.94 -21.65
C GLY A 156 2.25 12.86 -22.85
N LEU A 157 2.78 14.07 -22.83
CA LEU A 157 2.72 15.02 -23.93
C LEU A 157 3.50 14.51 -25.16
N ALA A 158 4.68 13.91 -24.95
CA ALA A 158 5.46 13.33 -26.03
C ALA A 158 4.75 12.13 -26.69
N LEU A 159 4.03 11.32 -25.90
CA LEU A 159 3.28 10.15 -26.38
C LEU A 159 1.90 10.50 -26.98
N GLN A 160 1.48 11.76 -26.92
CA GLN A 160 0.13 12.18 -27.32
C GLN A 160 -0.20 11.80 -28.78
N SER A 161 0.74 12.00 -29.71
CA SER A 161 0.55 11.67 -31.13
C SER A 161 0.50 10.15 -31.36
N THR A 162 1.38 9.39 -30.70
CA THR A 162 1.38 7.92 -30.77
C THR A 162 0.08 7.34 -30.24
N LEU A 163 -0.37 7.81 -29.07
CA LEU A 163 -1.62 7.35 -28.46
C LEU A 163 -2.83 7.68 -29.34
N SER A 164 -2.85 8.89 -29.92
CA SER A 164 -3.89 9.30 -30.88
C SER A 164 -3.93 8.37 -32.10
N ASN A 165 -2.77 8.06 -32.69
CA ASN A 165 -2.68 7.17 -33.86
C ASN A 165 -3.12 5.73 -33.54
N VAL A 166 -2.78 5.22 -32.34
CA VAL A 166 -3.22 3.89 -31.88
C VAL A 166 -4.74 3.84 -31.70
N ILE A 167 -5.33 4.86 -31.09
CA ILE A 167 -6.79 4.96 -30.92
C ILE A 167 -7.49 5.07 -32.28
N ALA A 168 -6.92 5.83 -33.22
CA ALA A 168 -7.44 5.92 -34.59
C ALA A 168 -7.42 4.55 -35.29
N GLY A 169 -6.31 3.80 -35.18
CA GLY A 169 -6.21 2.44 -35.72
C GLY A 169 -7.22 1.46 -35.11
N LEU A 170 -7.39 1.50 -33.78
CA LEU A 170 -8.40 0.71 -33.07
C LEU A 170 -9.83 1.04 -33.50
N THR A 171 -10.11 2.32 -33.73
CA THR A 171 -11.42 2.80 -34.20
C THR A 171 -11.73 2.28 -35.60
N ILE A 172 -10.77 2.39 -36.53
CA ILE A 172 -10.90 1.85 -37.89
C ILE A 172 -11.20 0.34 -37.85
N GLN A 173 -10.50 -0.41 -36.98
CA GLN A 173 -10.68 -1.85 -36.86
C GLN A 173 -12.04 -2.23 -36.24
N THR A 174 -12.48 -1.48 -35.22
CA THR A 174 -13.71 -1.78 -34.48
C THR A 174 -14.94 -1.44 -35.32
N ASP A 175 -14.93 -0.28 -35.98
CA ASP A 175 -16.07 0.21 -36.78
C ASP A 175 -16.07 -0.36 -38.20
N ARG A 176 -15.03 -1.12 -38.59
CA ARG A 176 -14.84 -1.71 -39.93
C ARG A 176 -15.12 -0.71 -41.07
N LEU A 177 -14.67 0.53 -40.89
CA LEU A 177 -15.03 1.65 -41.76
C LEU A 177 -14.56 1.46 -43.21
N PHE A 178 -13.56 0.60 -43.44
CA PHE A 178 -13.00 0.32 -44.75
C PHE A 178 -12.65 -1.17 -44.90
N LYS A 179 -12.83 -1.71 -46.10
CA LYS A 179 -12.38 -3.04 -46.51
C LYS A 179 -11.25 -2.90 -47.54
N PRO A 180 -10.34 -3.88 -47.63
CA PRO A 180 -9.39 -3.94 -48.74
C PRO A 180 -10.13 -3.89 -50.07
N GLY A 181 -9.73 -2.97 -50.96
CA GLY A 181 -10.44 -2.73 -52.22
C GLY A 181 -11.41 -1.55 -52.24
N ASP A 182 -11.68 -0.91 -51.09
CA ASP A 182 -12.51 0.30 -51.04
C ASP A 182 -11.75 1.51 -51.57
N TRP A 183 -12.41 2.36 -52.35
CA TRP A 183 -11.84 3.62 -52.81
C TRP A 183 -12.03 4.70 -51.75
N VAL A 184 -10.94 5.29 -51.27
CA VAL A 184 -10.91 6.24 -50.15
C VAL A 184 -10.15 7.51 -50.51
N ALA A 185 -10.58 8.62 -49.91
CA ALA A 185 -9.94 9.92 -50.02
C ALA A 185 -9.53 10.43 -48.63
N LEU A 186 -8.24 10.69 -48.43
CA LEU A 186 -7.66 11.21 -47.19
C LEU A 186 -6.96 12.54 -47.49
N GLY A 187 -7.64 13.64 -47.19
CA GLY A 187 -7.19 14.98 -47.58
C GLY A 187 -7.06 15.10 -49.10
N GLU A 188 -5.87 15.48 -49.57
CA GLU A 188 -5.55 15.61 -51.01
C GLU A 188 -5.26 14.25 -51.71
N HIS A 189 -5.17 13.15 -50.97
CA HIS A 189 -4.79 11.85 -51.52
C HIS A 189 -6.01 10.96 -51.79
N LYS A 190 -6.07 10.32 -52.96
CA LYS A 190 -7.15 9.42 -53.39
C LYS A 190 -6.57 8.10 -53.89
N GLY A 191 -7.12 6.97 -53.47
CA GLY A 191 -6.62 5.65 -53.83
C GLY A 191 -7.52 4.52 -53.35
N ILE A 192 -7.10 3.28 -53.60
CA ILE A 192 -7.74 2.07 -53.08
C ILE A 192 -6.98 1.64 -51.82
N VAL A 193 -7.70 1.22 -50.77
CA VAL A 193 -7.14 0.67 -49.50
C VAL A 193 -6.26 -0.54 -49.75
#